data_AF-A0AAN7UIC7-F1
#
_entry.id   AF-A0AAN7UIC7-F1
#
_cell.length_a   1.000
_cell.length_b   1.000
_cell.length_c   1.000
_cell.angle_alpha   90.00
_cell.angle_beta   90.00
_cell.angle_gamma   90.00
#
_symmetry.space_group_name_H-M   'P 1'
#
loop_
_entity.id
_entity.type
_entity.pdbx_description
1 polymer ?
#
loop_
_entity_poly.entity_id
_entity_poly.type
_entity_poly.pdbx_seq_one_letter_code
_entity_poly.pdbx_strand_id
1 'polypeptide(L)'
;MEQQRKTKAKKEAEEAQFLIDEEDDAVQKILRTRIEPTLELDEFIAHSGVVPPAGDSIPAQVEAVYRDINSMMDTLGLNCRSLKAWTTGHREFSSDDHSPEDLASPDAWTLEDIGQLTHIIDQVLGEALDQARVTDVEEKVAQVQDIQREHLRDCNKQADIRKIIASRLDPEEAAAYQALPLSAEQAAQQSDLRRQLGHFQSLLAQAEENLTMLKAKIVSANSNSGRGGPVPTIEAIVRTITKMTSMVEKRSGDIDVLENQMRKLRLGSTGPAGSREGSPLTTPNAKRTLGSSIFSPDRSTREATPMRGSYMRHSLSGSISGIGGDISRTPPRKKLSGFGDAERRAVKEKRERRTAILGKLRNSLEAKGPSIIGFDDIA
;
A
#
# COMPACT_ATOMS: atom_id res chain seq x y z
N MET A 1 14.40 113.84 -4.31
CA MET A 1 13.06 113.20 -4.49
C MET A 1 13.10 112.04 -5.49
N GLU A 2 13.68 112.18 -6.68
CA GLU A 2 13.67 111.11 -7.69
C GLU A 2 14.56 109.90 -7.31
N GLN A 3 15.73 110.13 -6.70
CA GLN A 3 16.61 109.06 -6.20
C GLN A 3 15.97 108.25 -5.06
N GLN A 4 15.23 108.88 -4.15
CA GLN A 4 14.51 108.19 -3.07
C GLN A 4 13.32 107.35 -3.58
N ARG A 5 12.66 107.79 -4.66
CA ARG A 5 11.63 106.98 -5.32
C ARG A 5 12.24 105.77 -6.04
N LYS A 6 13.39 105.94 -6.69
CA LYS A 6 14.13 104.85 -7.34
C LYS A 6 14.64 103.82 -6.32
N THR A 7 15.15 104.25 -5.16
CA THR A 7 15.59 103.31 -4.11
C THR A 7 14.42 102.62 -3.42
N LYS A 8 13.29 103.29 -3.21
CA LYS A 8 12.09 102.66 -2.66
C LYS A 8 11.48 101.64 -3.63
N ALA A 9 11.34 101.99 -4.91
CA ALA A 9 10.88 101.05 -5.93
C ALA A 9 11.82 99.86 -6.11
N LYS A 10 13.14 100.06 -5.98
CA LYS A 10 14.12 98.97 -6.00
C LYS A 10 13.98 98.04 -4.79
N LYS A 11 13.77 98.58 -3.59
CA LYS A 11 13.51 97.80 -2.37
C LYS A 11 12.19 97.04 -2.44
N GLU A 12 11.12 97.68 -2.90
CA GLU A 12 9.81 97.04 -3.08
C GLU A 12 9.89 95.92 -4.14
N ALA A 13 10.68 96.09 -5.20
CA ALA A 13 10.93 95.04 -6.19
C ALA A 13 11.80 93.89 -5.65
N GLU A 14 12.83 94.20 -4.85
CA GLU A 14 13.66 93.19 -4.17
C GLU A 14 12.84 92.40 -3.12
N GLU A 15 11.95 93.05 -2.37
CA GLU A 15 11.01 92.42 -1.42
C GLU A 15 9.95 91.57 -2.15
N ALA A 16 9.44 92.05 -3.29
CA ALA A 16 8.50 91.29 -4.13
C ALA A 16 9.14 90.07 -4.81
N GLN A 17 10.41 90.15 -5.18
CA GLN A 17 11.17 88.99 -5.68
C GLN A 17 11.44 87.98 -4.57
N PHE A 18 11.69 88.44 -3.34
CA PHE A 18 11.87 87.53 -2.20
C PHE A 18 10.60 86.70 -1.98
N LEU A 19 9.41 87.26 -2.12
CA LEU A 19 8.13 86.57 -1.91
C LEU A 19 7.79 85.45 -2.91
N ILE A 20 8.53 85.29 -4.01
CA ILE A 20 8.28 84.25 -5.02
C ILE A 20 9.10 83.01 -4.69
N ASP A 21 8.41 81.90 -4.45
CA ASP A 21 9.03 80.60 -4.21
C ASP A 21 8.86 79.71 -5.46
N GLU A 22 9.86 79.75 -6.35
CA GLU A 22 9.82 79.02 -7.62
C GLU A 22 9.81 77.49 -7.43
N GLU A 23 10.35 77.01 -6.30
CA GLU A 23 10.38 75.58 -5.97
C GLU A 23 9.00 75.08 -5.53
N ASP A 24 8.32 75.83 -4.66
CA ASP A 24 6.92 75.58 -4.25
C ASP A 24 5.99 75.61 -5.48
N ASP A 25 6.11 76.61 -6.35
CA ASP A 25 5.32 76.72 -7.57
C ASP A 25 5.53 75.51 -8.52
N ALA A 26 6.76 75.00 -8.60
CA ALA A 26 7.08 73.82 -9.40
C ALA A 26 6.46 72.55 -8.82
N VAL A 27 6.55 72.35 -7.50
CA VAL A 27 5.95 71.19 -6.82
C VAL A 27 4.43 71.26 -6.90
N GLN A 28 3.82 72.41 -6.65
CA GLN A 28 2.38 72.64 -6.80
C GLN A 28 1.90 72.35 -8.22
N LYS A 29 2.69 72.67 -9.25
CA LYS A 29 2.36 72.30 -10.63
C LYS A 29 2.33 70.77 -10.81
N ILE A 30 3.29 70.04 -10.25
CA ILE A 30 3.33 68.57 -10.27
C ILE A 30 2.13 68.00 -9.53
N LEU A 31 1.82 68.50 -8.33
CA LEU A 31 0.69 68.04 -7.52
C LEU A 31 -0.65 68.22 -8.23
N ARG A 32 -0.80 69.28 -9.04
CA ARG A 32 -2.00 69.56 -9.85
C ARG A 32 -2.13 68.67 -11.09
N THR A 33 -1.06 68.03 -11.56
CA THR A 33 -1.16 67.12 -12.72
C THR A 33 -1.98 65.88 -12.38
N ARG A 34 -2.52 65.18 -13.40
CA ARG A 34 -3.19 63.89 -13.18
C ARG A 34 -2.19 62.86 -12.67
N ILE A 35 -2.64 62.02 -11.73
CA ILE A 35 -1.84 60.92 -11.18
C ILE A 35 -1.84 59.77 -12.18
N GLU A 36 -0.66 59.28 -12.55
CA GLU A 36 -0.51 58.08 -13.38
C GLU A 36 -0.44 56.85 -12.49
N PRO A 37 -1.16 55.76 -12.83
CA PRO A 37 -1.13 54.51 -12.05
C PRO A 37 0.23 53.81 -12.20
N THR A 38 0.78 53.33 -11.08
CA THR A 38 2.07 52.61 -11.05
C THR A 38 1.99 51.40 -10.10
N LEU A 39 2.80 50.36 -10.34
CA LEU A 39 2.97 49.23 -9.40
C LEU A 39 4.18 49.41 -8.48
N GLU A 40 5.12 50.26 -8.89
CA GLU A 40 6.28 50.63 -8.09
C GLU A 40 5.93 51.82 -7.20
N LEU A 41 6.33 51.76 -5.93
CA LEU A 41 6.14 52.81 -4.96
C LEU A 41 7.39 53.71 -4.94
N ASP A 42 7.20 55.01 -5.15
CA ASP A 42 8.31 55.97 -5.07
C ASP A 42 8.87 56.04 -3.64
N GLU A 43 10.15 56.41 -3.52
CA GLU A 43 10.81 56.59 -2.23
C GLU A 43 10.09 57.64 -1.37
N PHE A 44 9.95 57.33 -0.07
CA PHE A 44 9.32 58.25 0.87
C PHE A 44 10.20 59.50 1.09
N ILE A 45 9.64 60.67 0.79
CA ILE A 45 10.32 61.95 0.93
C ILE A 45 10.07 62.47 2.35
N ALA A 46 11.09 62.38 3.21
CA ALA A 46 11.05 62.99 4.53
C ALA A 46 11.41 64.49 4.45
N HIS A 47 10.64 65.34 5.14
CA HIS A 47 10.99 66.76 5.28
C HIS A 47 12.31 66.90 6.05
N SER A 48 13.31 67.51 5.42
CA SER A 48 14.66 67.64 5.98
C SER A 48 14.85 68.91 6.84
N GLY A 49 13.83 69.77 6.94
CA GLY A 49 13.85 70.97 7.78
C GLY A 49 14.88 72.03 7.37
N VAL A 50 15.42 71.96 6.16
CA VAL A 50 16.40 72.94 5.64
C VAL A 50 15.64 74.14 5.10
N VAL A 51 15.13 74.97 6.01
CA VAL A 51 14.58 76.28 5.68
C VAL A 51 15.74 77.28 5.67
N PRO A 52 15.83 78.19 4.66
CA PRO A 52 16.80 79.26 4.67
C PRO A 52 16.75 80.04 6.01
N PRO A 53 17.90 80.45 6.58
CA PRO A 53 17.91 81.13 7.87
C PRO A 53 17.05 82.41 7.80
N ALA A 54 16.07 82.51 8.72
CA ALA A 54 15.21 83.67 8.80
C ALA A 54 16.02 84.94 9.11
N GLY A 55 15.71 86.04 8.42
CA GLY A 55 16.27 87.35 8.76
C GLY A 55 15.80 87.84 10.14
N ASP A 56 16.52 88.79 10.73
CA ASP A 56 16.24 89.31 12.08
C ASP A 56 14.91 90.09 12.22
N SER A 57 14.19 90.32 11.12
CA SER A 57 12.93 91.07 11.11
C SER A 57 11.73 90.14 11.34
N ILE A 58 10.69 90.65 12.04
CA ILE A 58 9.44 89.92 12.25
C ILE A 58 8.82 89.44 10.92
N PRO A 59 8.75 90.25 9.85
CA PRO A 59 8.26 89.78 8.55
C PRO A 59 9.06 88.62 7.96
N ALA A 60 10.40 88.64 8.06
CA ALA A 60 11.25 87.56 7.57
C ALA A 60 11.08 86.27 8.38
N GLN A 61 10.83 86.37 9.69
CA GLN A 61 10.51 85.21 10.52
C GLN A 61 9.14 84.60 10.18
N VAL A 62 8.13 85.44 9.94
CA VAL A 62 6.79 84.96 9.53
C VAL A 62 6.85 84.29 8.15
N GLU A 63 7.62 84.85 7.23
CA GLU A 63 7.83 84.26 5.90
C GLU A 63 8.55 82.91 5.97
N ALA A 64 9.60 82.79 6.77
CA ALA A 64 10.31 81.53 6.96
C ALA A 64 9.39 80.43 7.49
N VAL A 65 8.50 80.75 8.44
CA VAL A 65 7.49 79.80 8.95
C VAL A 65 6.48 79.43 7.86
N TYR A 66 6.03 80.39 7.05
CA TYR A 66 5.10 80.12 5.95
C TYR A 66 5.71 79.16 4.91
N ARG A 67 6.97 79.39 4.53
CA ARG A 67 7.71 78.51 3.61
C ARG A 67 7.95 77.12 4.20
N ASP A 68 8.29 77.03 5.48
CA ASP A 68 8.45 75.72 6.15
C ASP A 68 7.15 74.91 6.15
N ILE A 69 6.03 75.56 6.48
CA ILE A 69 4.71 74.91 6.46
C ILE A 69 4.33 74.46 5.05
N ASN A 70 4.52 75.31 4.04
CA ASN A 70 4.22 74.96 2.66
C ASN A 70 5.12 73.83 2.16
N SER A 71 6.42 73.87 2.47
CA SER A 71 7.35 72.78 2.15
C SER A 71 6.95 71.46 2.82
N MET A 72 6.50 71.49 4.09
CA MET A 72 5.94 70.32 4.77
C MET A 72 4.66 69.81 4.09
N MET A 73 3.77 70.71 3.65
CA MET A 73 2.55 70.33 2.93
C MET A 73 2.85 69.75 1.55
N ASP A 74 3.86 70.28 0.87
CA ASP A 74 4.31 69.85 -0.44
C ASP A 74 4.96 68.47 -0.39
N THR A 75 5.86 68.25 0.58
CA THR A 75 6.45 66.92 0.81
C THR A 75 5.37 65.88 1.17
N LEU A 76 4.40 66.23 2.02
CA LEU A 76 3.25 65.37 2.30
C LEU A 76 2.43 65.11 1.03
N GLY A 77 2.17 66.16 0.24
CA GLY A 77 1.42 66.07 -1.01
C GLY A 77 2.07 65.12 -2.00
N LEU A 78 3.40 65.18 -2.16
CA LEU A 78 4.17 64.29 -3.03
C LEU A 78 4.09 62.83 -2.55
N ASN A 79 4.25 62.59 -1.25
CA ASN A 79 4.10 61.25 -0.68
C ASN A 79 2.68 60.69 -0.84
N CYS A 80 1.65 61.51 -0.58
CA CYS A 80 0.26 61.12 -0.80
C CYS A 80 -0.03 60.83 -2.27
N ARG A 81 0.59 61.60 -3.18
CA ARG A 81 0.49 61.38 -4.62
C ARG A 81 1.11 60.04 -5.03
N SER A 82 2.32 59.73 -4.56
CA SER A 82 2.98 58.44 -4.79
C SER A 82 2.12 57.27 -4.28
N LEU A 83 1.65 57.34 -3.04
CA LEU A 83 0.76 56.31 -2.48
C LEU A 83 -0.53 56.14 -3.27
N LYS A 84 -1.10 57.25 -3.78
CA LYS A 84 -2.31 57.21 -4.59
C LYS A 84 -2.04 56.62 -5.98
N ALA A 85 -0.91 56.94 -6.61
CA ALA A 85 -0.48 56.33 -7.86
C ALA A 85 -0.35 54.81 -7.70
N TRP A 86 0.34 54.38 -6.66
CA TRP A 86 0.57 52.98 -6.33
C TRP A 86 -0.74 52.23 -6.03
N THR A 87 -1.60 52.79 -5.17
CA THR A 87 -2.89 52.17 -4.84
C THR A 87 -3.80 52.09 -6.07
N THR A 88 -3.76 53.09 -6.95
CA THR A 88 -4.56 53.10 -8.17
C THR A 88 -4.02 52.08 -9.18
N GLY A 89 -2.70 51.94 -9.31
CA GLY A 89 -2.11 50.92 -10.18
C GLY A 89 -2.48 49.50 -9.76
N HIS A 90 -2.47 49.20 -8.46
CA HIS A 90 -2.91 47.89 -7.96
C HIS A 90 -4.39 47.61 -8.17
N ARG A 91 -5.20 48.64 -8.46
CA ARG A 91 -6.62 48.49 -8.81
C ARG A 91 -6.89 48.43 -10.29
N GLU A 92 -6.23 49.28 -11.06
CA GLU A 92 -6.45 49.40 -12.51
C GLU A 92 -5.74 48.31 -13.31
N PHE A 93 -4.62 47.78 -12.78
CA PHE A 93 -3.88 46.69 -13.41
C PHE A 93 -4.25 45.30 -12.86
N SER A 94 -5.18 45.24 -11.91
CA SER A 94 -5.77 43.98 -11.46
C SER A 94 -6.51 43.30 -12.61
N SER A 95 -6.36 41.99 -12.71
CA SER A 95 -7.06 41.16 -13.69
C SER A 95 -8.08 40.33 -12.98
N ASP A 96 -9.31 40.30 -13.50
CA ASP A 96 -10.38 39.49 -12.92
C ASP A 96 -10.27 38.00 -13.27
N ASP A 97 -9.38 37.62 -14.19
CA ASP A 97 -9.32 36.27 -14.78
C ASP A 97 -7.93 35.63 -14.57
N HIS A 98 -7.54 35.42 -13.32
CA HIS A 98 -6.32 34.67 -13.01
C HIS A 98 -6.56 33.16 -13.03
N SER A 99 -5.67 32.45 -13.70
CA SER A 99 -5.67 30.99 -13.76
C SER A 99 -4.55 30.38 -12.89
N PRO A 100 -4.59 29.07 -12.60
CA PRO A 100 -3.49 28.41 -11.89
C PRO A 100 -2.15 28.47 -12.62
N GLU A 101 -2.16 28.67 -13.95
CA GLU A 101 -0.95 28.77 -14.76
C GLU A 101 -0.21 30.09 -14.54
N ASP A 102 -0.95 31.15 -14.17
CA ASP A 102 -0.43 32.50 -13.91
C ASP A 102 0.36 32.59 -12.60
N LEU A 103 0.28 31.56 -11.75
CA LEU A 103 1.15 31.40 -10.57
C LEU A 103 2.64 31.31 -10.94
N ALA A 104 2.96 30.99 -12.20
CA ALA A 104 4.33 30.95 -12.69
C ALA A 104 4.97 32.34 -12.87
N SER A 105 4.15 33.39 -12.99
CA SER A 105 4.60 34.78 -13.22
C SER A 105 4.22 35.68 -12.04
N PRO A 106 5.07 35.78 -11.00
CA PRO A 106 4.75 36.54 -9.78
C PRO A 106 4.56 38.04 -10.04
N ASP A 107 5.24 38.60 -11.03
CA ASP A 107 5.20 40.04 -11.34
C ASP A 107 3.86 40.49 -11.96
N ALA A 108 3.02 39.55 -12.41
CA ALA A 108 1.71 39.84 -12.97
C ALA A 108 0.61 40.01 -11.90
N TRP A 109 0.92 39.72 -10.64
CA TRP A 109 -0.05 39.74 -9.56
C TRP A 109 -0.10 41.09 -8.88
N THR A 110 -1.31 41.60 -8.68
CA THR A 110 -1.55 42.81 -7.90
C THR A 110 -2.10 42.46 -6.50
N LEU A 111 -2.17 43.46 -5.64
CA LEU A 111 -2.66 43.29 -4.26
C LEU A 111 -4.18 43.11 -4.21
N GLU A 112 -4.91 43.61 -5.21
CA GLU A 112 -6.36 43.39 -5.31
C GLU A 112 -6.67 41.93 -5.67
N ASP A 113 -5.75 41.26 -6.38
CA ASP A 113 -5.87 39.87 -6.81
C ASP A 113 -5.68 38.85 -5.66
N ILE A 114 -5.34 39.29 -4.44
CA ILE A 114 -5.08 38.40 -3.30
C ILE A 114 -6.27 37.49 -2.96
N GLY A 115 -7.50 37.98 -3.18
CA GLY A 115 -8.71 37.18 -2.98
C GLY A 115 -8.80 36.03 -3.99
N GLN A 116 -8.45 36.31 -5.24
CA GLN A 116 -8.41 35.31 -6.31
C GLN A 116 -7.28 34.30 -6.09
N LEU A 117 -6.10 34.77 -5.70
CA LEU A 117 -4.97 33.93 -5.33
C LEU A 117 -5.36 32.94 -4.23
N THR A 118 -6.05 33.44 -3.20
CA THR A 118 -6.54 32.61 -2.08
C THR A 118 -7.52 31.56 -2.59
N HIS A 119 -8.46 31.94 -3.46
CA HIS A 119 -9.42 31.00 -4.05
C HIS A 119 -8.74 29.92 -4.91
N ILE A 120 -7.76 30.29 -5.75
CA ILE A 120 -7.01 29.36 -6.59
C ILE A 120 -6.23 28.37 -5.72
N ILE A 121 -5.55 28.84 -4.68
CA ILE A 121 -4.78 27.97 -3.79
C ILE A 121 -5.69 27.03 -3.00
N ASP A 122 -6.71 27.57 -2.32
CA ASP A 122 -7.50 26.78 -1.38
C ASP A 122 -8.53 25.89 -2.06
N GLN A 123 -9.22 26.41 -3.08
CA GLN A 123 -10.31 25.69 -3.75
C GLN A 123 -9.81 24.92 -4.95
N VAL A 124 -9.14 25.58 -5.90
CA VAL A 124 -8.77 24.91 -7.17
C VAL A 124 -7.65 23.89 -6.95
N LEU A 125 -6.52 24.33 -6.40
CA LEU A 125 -5.36 23.47 -6.15
C LEU A 125 -5.59 22.53 -4.97
N GLY A 126 -6.25 23.00 -3.91
CA GLY A 126 -6.63 22.17 -2.77
C GLY A 126 -7.53 20.99 -3.17
N GLU A 127 -8.62 21.25 -3.91
CA GLU A 127 -9.50 20.17 -4.38
C GLU A 127 -8.80 19.27 -5.39
N ALA A 128 -8.01 19.82 -6.32
CA ALA A 128 -7.24 19.00 -7.27
C ALA A 128 -6.26 18.07 -6.54
N LEU A 129 -5.61 18.55 -5.48
CA LEU A 129 -4.72 17.74 -4.66
C LEU A 129 -5.49 16.67 -3.88
N ASP A 130 -6.65 17.00 -3.32
CA ASP A 130 -7.50 16.05 -2.61
C ASP A 130 -8.06 14.97 -3.55
N GLN A 131 -8.38 15.31 -4.80
CA GLN A 131 -8.81 14.37 -5.84
C GLN A 131 -7.64 13.49 -6.33
N ALA A 132 -6.46 14.08 -6.51
CA ALA A 132 -5.25 13.36 -6.91
C ALA A 132 -4.66 12.53 -5.77
N ARG A 133 -5.09 12.78 -4.53
CA ARG A 133 -4.63 12.03 -3.37
C ARG A 133 -4.99 10.56 -3.54
N VAL A 134 -3.95 9.73 -3.64
CA VAL A 134 -4.13 8.28 -3.69
C VAL A 134 -4.63 7.80 -2.34
N THR A 135 -5.93 7.51 -2.26
CA THR A 135 -6.52 6.81 -1.13
C THR A 135 -6.30 5.30 -1.27
N ASP A 136 -6.31 4.60 -0.13
CA ASP A 136 -6.33 3.14 -0.07
C ASP A 136 -5.16 2.48 -0.85
N VAL A 137 -3.95 2.96 -0.60
CA VAL A 137 -2.71 2.50 -1.25
C VAL A 137 -2.57 0.97 -1.16
N GLU A 138 -2.86 0.37 -0.01
CA GLU A 138 -2.77 -1.08 0.19
C GLU A 138 -3.74 -1.85 -0.70
N GLU A 139 -4.98 -1.37 -0.83
CA GLU A 139 -5.98 -1.98 -1.69
C GLU A 139 -5.58 -1.85 -3.17
N LYS A 140 -5.10 -0.67 -3.58
CA LYS A 140 -4.62 -0.46 -4.96
C LYS A 140 -3.42 -1.33 -5.29
N VAL A 141 -2.49 -1.51 -4.36
CA VAL A 141 -1.37 -2.44 -4.54
C VAL A 141 -1.87 -3.88 -4.66
N ALA A 142 -2.85 -4.30 -3.85
CA ALA A 142 -3.45 -5.62 -3.97
C ALA A 142 -4.14 -5.81 -5.33
N GLN A 143 -4.92 -4.81 -5.79
CA GLN A 143 -5.55 -4.81 -7.12
C GLN A 143 -4.52 -4.94 -8.24
N VAL A 144 -3.41 -4.19 -8.18
CA VAL A 144 -2.33 -4.29 -9.18
C VAL A 144 -1.69 -5.67 -9.18
N GLN A 145 -1.44 -6.26 -8.01
CA GLN A 145 -0.91 -7.62 -7.92
C GLN A 145 -1.87 -8.67 -8.48
N ASP A 146 -3.17 -8.52 -8.24
CA ASP A 146 -4.18 -9.41 -8.79
C ASP A 146 -4.26 -9.31 -10.32
N ILE A 147 -4.30 -8.08 -10.85
CA ILE A 147 -4.24 -7.84 -12.30
C ILE A 147 -2.97 -8.44 -12.91
N GLN A 148 -1.82 -8.32 -12.24
CA GLN A 148 -0.57 -8.92 -12.69
C GLN A 148 -0.65 -10.47 -12.75
N ARG A 149 -1.26 -11.09 -11.74
CA ARG A 149 -1.48 -12.55 -11.72
C ARG A 149 -2.44 -12.99 -12.82
N GLU A 150 -3.50 -12.23 -13.05
CA GLU A 150 -4.47 -12.48 -14.13
C GLU A 150 -3.82 -12.34 -15.51
N HIS A 151 -3.04 -11.29 -15.72
CA HIS A 151 -2.29 -11.09 -16.96
C HIS A 151 -1.35 -12.26 -17.26
N LEU A 152 -0.61 -12.75 -16.27
CA LEU A 152 0.24 -13.93 -16.44
C LEU A 152 -0.57 -15.20 -16.80
N ARG A 153 -1.74 -15.39 -16.19
CA ARG A 153 -2.64 -16.50 -16.54
C ARG A 153 -3.14 -16.38 -17.97
N ASP A 154 -3.49 -15.17 -18.42
CA ASP A 154 -4.00 -14.94 -19.76
C ASP A 154 -2.92 -15.07 -20.83
N CYS A 155 -1.67 -14.64 -20.56
CA CYS A 155 -0.53 -14.95 -21.41
C CYS A 155 -0.32 -16.46 -21.57
N ASN A 156 -0.44 -17.25 -20.49
CA ASN A 156 -0.32 -18.70 -20.56
C ASN A 156 -1.44 -19.33 -21.38
N LYS A 157 -2.70 -18.92 -21.15
CA LYS A 157 -3.85 -19.37 -21.97
C LYS A 157 -3.66 -19.02 -23.45
N GLN A 158 -3.17 -17.82 -23.75
CA GLN A 158 -2.89 -17.40 -25.11
C GLN A 158 -1.81 -18.28 -25.75
N ALA A 159 -0.72 -18.58 -25.03
CA ALA A 159 0.33 -19.46 -25.50
C ALA A 159 -0.20 -20.89 -25.76
N ASP A 160 -1.06 -21.41 -24.89
CA ASP A 160 -1.68 -22.72 -25.06
C ASP A 160 -2.64 -22.76 -26.26
N ILE A 161 -3.47 -21.73 -26.43
CA ILE A 161 -4.34 -21.59 -27.60
C ILE A 161 -3.52 -21.55 -28.88
N ARG A 162 -2.40 -20.80 -28.91
CA ARG A 162 -1.50 -20.78 -30.07
C ARG A 162 -0.93 -22.15 -30.39
N LYS A 163 -0.51 -22.93 -29.37
CA LYS A 163 -0.06 -24.32 -29.57
C LYS A 163 -1.16 -25.22 -30.13
N ILE A 164 -2.38 -25.10 -29.61
CA ILE A 164 -3.53 -25.86 -30.09
C ILE A 164 -3.82 -25.52 -31.55
N ILE A 165 -3.87 -24.22 -31.90
CA ILE A 165 -4.08 -23.77 -33.27
C ILE A 165 -2.97 -24.29 -34.19
N ALA A 166 -1.70 -24.16 -33.80
CA ALA A 166 -0.57 -24.67 -34.59
C ALA A 166 -0.67 -26.19 -34.84
N SER A 167 -1.00 -26.97 -33.80
CA SER A 167 -1.18 -28.42 -33.95
C SER A 167 -2.38 -28.84 -34.79
N ARG A 168 -3.38 -27.94 -34.95
CA ARG A 168 -4.56 -28.16 -35.79
C ARG A 168 -4.36 -27.70 -37.23
N LEU A 169 -3.55 -26.65 -37.44
CA LEU A 169 -3.21 -26.15 -38.76
C LEU A 169 -2.31 -27.15 -39.49
N ASP A 170 -1.29 -27.69 -38.80
CA ASP A 170 -0.30 -28.62 -39.35
C ASP A 170 -0.22 -29.92 -38.52
N PRO A 171 -1.19 -30.83 -38.68
CA PRO A 171 -1.23 -32.09 -37.92
C PRO A 171 -0.08 -33.05 -38.27
N GLU A 172 0.45 -32.99 -39.50
CA GLU A 172 1.60 -33.82 -39.91
C GLU A 172 2.90 -33.36 -39.24
N GLU A 173 3.15 -32.04 -39.16
CA GLU A 173 4.29 -31.51 -38.40
C GLU A 173 4.14 -31.80 -36.91
N ALA A 174 2.94 -31.66 -36.33
CA ALA A 174 2.70 -32.02 -34.94
C ALA A 174 2.97 -33.51 -34.65
N ALA A 175 2.59 -34.41 -35.56
CA ALA A 175 2.90 -35.84 -35.46
C ALA A 175 4.41 -36.10 -35.59
N ALA A 176 5.09 -35.40 -36.50
CA ALA A 176 6.54 -35.46 -36.64
C ALA A 176 7.28 -34.95 -35.39
N TYR A 177 6.81 -33.87 -34.77
CA TYR A 177 7.34 -33.35 -33.50
C TYR A 177 7.11 -34.30 -32.32
N GLN A 178 5.98 -35.01 -32.26
CA GLN A 178 5.75 -36.04 -31.23
C GLN A 178 6.56 -37.31 -31.45
N ALA A 179 6.87 -37.65 -32.69
CA ALA A 179 7.75 -38.76 -33.05
C ALA A 179 9.23 -38.43 -32.85
N LEU A 180 9.57 -37.14 -32.72
CA LEU A 180 10.93 -36.69 -32.48
C LEU A 180 11.39 -37.17 -31.09
N PRO A 181 12.60 -37.77 -30.97
CA PRO A 181 13.16 -38.10 -29.67
C PRO A 181 13.26 -36.83 -28.81
N LEU A 182 12.91 -36.96 -27.52
CA LEU A 182 12.96 -35.87 -26.55
C LEU A 182 14.31 -35.16 -26.63
N SER A 183 14.29 -33.82 -26.69
CA SER A 183 15.52 -33.03 -26.59
C SER A 183 16.28 -33.38 -25.32
N ALA A 184 17.62 -33.26 -25.33
CA ALA A 184 18.46 -33.54 -24.17
C ALA A 184 17.99 -32.77 -22.91
N GLU A 185 17.47 -31.56 -23.09
CA GLU A 185 16.88 -30.74 -22.01
C GLU A 185 15.56 -31.34 -21.49
N GLN A 186 14.68 -31.79 -22.39
CA GLN A 186 13.40 -32.41 -22.02
C GLN A 186 13.60 -33.78 -21.36
N ALA A 187 14.59 -34.56 -21.82
CA ALA A 187 14.96 -35.83 -21.20
C ALA A 187 15.53 -35.62 -19.79
N ALA A 188 16.35 -34.58 -19.60
CA ALA A 188 16.83 -34.17 -18.28
C ALA A 188 15.68 -33.75 -17.36
N GLN A 189 14.76 -32.90 -17.83
CA GLN A 189 13.55 -32.50 -17.10
C GLN A 189 12.66 -33.70 -16.74
N GLN A 190 12.48 -34.65 -17.65
CA GLN A 190 11.73 -35.88 -17.37
C GLN A 190 12.42 -36.74 -16.30
N SER A 191 13.74 -36.84 -16.34
CA SER A 191 14.51 -37.57 -15.32
C SER A 191 14.38 -36.91 -13.95
N ASP A 192 14.40 -35.58 -13.89
CA ASP A 192 14.25 -34.83 -12.65
C ASP A 192 12.82 -34.94 -12.11
N LEU A 193 11.79 -34.84 -12.96
CA LEU A 193 10.40 -35.10 -12.57
C LEU A 193 10.22 -36.51 -12.01
N ARG A 194 10.83 -37.53 -12.62
CA ARG A 194 10.79 -38.90 -12.10
C ARG A 194 11.47 -39.00 -10.74
N ARG A 195 12.59 -38.31 -10.54
CA ARG A 195 13.31 -38.25 -9.26
C ARG A 195 12.47 -37.56 -8.19
N GLN A 196 11.89 -36.41 -8.50
CA GLN A 196 11.02 -35.65 -7.60
C GLN A 196 9.76 -36.43 -7.24
N LEU A 197 9.13 -37.11 -8.19
CA LEU A 197 7.97 -37.97 -7.95
C LEU A 197 8.33 -39.16 -7.07
N GLY A 198 9.50 -39.78 -7.28
CA GLY A 198 10.01 -40.82 -6.39
C GLY A 198 10.28 -40.30 -4.97
N HIS A 199 10.81 -39.09 -4.84
CA HIS A 199 11.03 -38.43 -3.54
C HIS A 199 9.70 -38.14 -2.84
N PHE A 200 8.72 -37.60 -3.56
CA PHE A 200 7.38 -37.35 -3.06
C PHE A 200 6.69 -38.64 -2.59
N GLN A 201 6.77 -39.72 -3.38
CA GLN A 201 6.23 -41.03 -3.00
C GLN A 201 6.91 -41.59 -1.73
N SER A 202 8.21 -41.40 -1.59
CA SER A 202 8.94 -41.79 -0.38
C SER A 202 8.49 -40.98 0.84
N LEU A 203 8.35 -39.67 0.71
CA LEU A 203 7.86 -38.79 1.78
C LEU A 203 6.42 -39.12 2.17
N LEU A 204 5.57 -39.43 1.19
CA LEU A 204 4.19 -39.85 1.41
C LEU A 204 4.14 -41.19 2.16
N ALA A 205 4.96 -42.17 1.77
CA ALA A 205 5.07 -43.43 2.50
C ALA A 205 5.58 -43.24 3.94
N GLN A 206 6.55 -42.35 4.15
CA GLN A 206 7.03 -41.99 5.50
C GLN A 206 5.95 -41.29 6.33
N ALA A 207 5.15 -40.41 5.72
CA ALA A 207 4.03 -39.76 6.40
C ALA A 207 2.95 -40.78 6.78
N GLU A 208 2.63 -41.73 5.91
CA GLU A 208 1.72 -42.84 6.19
C GLU A 208 2.25 -43.74 7.31
N GLU A 209 3.54 -44.08 7.30
CA GLU A 209 4.20 -44.85 8.37
C GLU A 209 4.16 -44.10 9.71
N ASN A 210 4.49 -42.81 9.72
CA ASN A 210 4.42 -41.98 10.93
C ASN A 210 2.99 -41.85 11.45
N LEU A 211 2.00 -41.73 10.56
CA LEU A 211 0.59 -41.68 10.92
C LEU A 211 0.10 -43.01 11.51
N THR A 212 0.52 -44.14 10.94
CA THR A 212 0.21 -45.47 11.49
C THR A 212 0.89 -45.71 12.83
N MET A 213 2.15 -45.29 13.01
CA MET A 213 2.83 -45.30 14.31
C MET A 213 2.15 -44.40 15.34
N LEU A 214 1.67 -43.21 14.95
CA LEU A 214 0.93 -42.34 15.84
C LEU A 214 -0.38 -42.98 16.27
N LYS A 215 -1.13 -43.59 15.33
CA LYS A 215 -2.35 -44.36 15.65
C LYS A 215 -2.04 -45.51 16.61
N ALA A 216 -0.96 -46.26 16.37
CA ALA A 216 -0.54 -47.35 17.26
C ALA A 216 -0.13 -46.85 18.65
N LYS A 217 0.59 -45.73 18.74
CA LYS A 217 0.95 -45.08 20.02
C LYS A 217 -0.28 -44.57 20.76
N ILE A 218 -1.27 -44.01 20.08
CA ILE A 218 -2.54 -43.59 20.70
C ILE A 218 -3.29 -44.80 21.27
N VAL A 219 -3.37 -45.90 20.50
CA VAL A 219 -4.00 -47.15 20.97
C VAL A 219 -3.24 -47.76 22.16
N SER A 220 -1.90 -47.78 22.11
CA SER A 220 -1.04 -48.30 23.19
C SER A 220 -1.01 -47.40 24.43
N ALA A 221 -1.05 -46.08 24.28
CA ALA A 221 -1.18 -45.15 25.40
C ALA A 221 -2.54 -45.33 26.11
N ASN A 222 -3.60 -45.64 25.36
CA ASN A 222 -4.87 -46.03 25.95
C ASN A 222 -4.77 -47.38 26.70
N SER A 223 -4.04 -48.37 26.20
CA SER A 223 -3.90 -49.68 26.86
C SER A 223 -3.04 -49.66 28.13
N ASN A 224 -1.96 -48.88 28.17
CA ASN A 224 -1.05 -48.80 29.33
C ASN A 224 -1.61 -48.00 30.52
N SER A 225 -2.70 -47.24 30.34
CA SER A 225 -3.34 -46.47 31.41
C SER A 225 -4.26 -47.30 32.33
N GLY A 226 -4.35 -48.62 32.13
CA GLY A 226 -5.25 -49.51 32.90
C GLY A 226 -6.75 -49.25 32.67
N ARG A 227 -7.11 -48.22 31.90
CA ARG A 227 -8.47 -47.98 31.38
C ARG A 227 -8.48 -48.35 29.91
N GLY A 228 -8.70 -49.63 29.62
CA GLY A 228 -9.04 -50.12 28.28
C GLY A 228 -10.40 -49.61 27.81
N GLY A 229 -10.53 -48.30 27.61
CA GLY A 229 -11.69 -47.66 27.04
C GLY A 229 -11.56 -47.55 25.52
N PRO A 230 -12.68 -47.64 24.78
CA PRO A 230 -12.69 -47.53 23.32
C PRO A 230 -12.01 -46.22 22.88
N VAL A 231 -11.40 -46.24 21.68
CA VAL A 231 -10.81 -45.06 21.02
C VAL A 231 -11.71 -43.86 21.27
N PRO A 232 -11.21 -42.75 21.85
CA PRO A 232 -12.06 -41.63 22.24
C PRO A 232 -12.85 -41.17 21.02
N THR A 233 -14.18 -41.17 21.15
CA THR A 233 -15.09 -40.76 20.09
C THR A 233 -14.77 -39.33 19.67
N ILE A 234 -15.02 -39.00 18.40
CA ILE A 234 -14.76 -37.66 17.83
C ILE A 234 -15.37 -36.56 18.72
N GLU A 235 -16.55 -36.80 19.29
CA GLU A 235 -17.18 -35.89 20.24
C GLU A 235 -16.40 -35.67 21.55
N ALA A 236 -15.75 -36.70 22.09
CA ALA A 236 -14.92 -36.58 23.28
C ALA A 236 -13.65 -35.76 22.99
N ILE A 237 -13.09 -35.93 21.79
CA ILE A 237 -11.96 -35.13 21.29
C ILE A 237 -12.40 -33.67 21.11
N VAL A 238 -13.52 -33.43 20.44
CA VAL A 238 -14.08 -32.07 20.23
C VAL A 238 -14.37 -31.39 21.57
N ARG A 239 -15.05 -32.08 22.50
CA ARG A 239 -15.31 -31.55 23.86
C ARG A 239 -14.02 -31.23 24.61
N THR A 240 -12.99 -32.05 24.46
CA THR A 240 -11.68 -31.80 25.10
C THR A 240 -10.97 -30.62 24.46
N ILE A 241 -10.98 -30.49 23.12
CA ILE A 241 -10.44 -29.33 22.41
C ILE A 241 -11.16 -28.06 22.87
N THR A 242 -12.50 -28.03 22.84
CA THR A 242 -13.28 -26.88 23.30
C THR A 242 -12.99 -26.53 24.76
N LYS A 243 -12.84 -27.53 25.64
CA LYS A 243 -12.49 -27.31 27.05
C LYS A 243 -11.06 -26.82 27.24
N MET A 244 -10.10 -27.31 26.46
CA MET A 244 -8.72 -26.82 26.51
C MET A 244 -8.62 -25.41 25.93
N THR A 245 -9.32 -25.12 24.84
CA THR A 245 -9.40 -23.78 24.26
C THR A 245 -10.00 -22.79 25.26
N SER A 246 -11.11 -23.12 25.93
CA SER A 246 -11.70 -22.22 26.94
C SER A 246 -10.81 -22.05 28.18
N MET A 247 -10.08 -23.09 28.60
CA MET A 247 -9.07 -22.96 29.65
C MET A 247 -7.90 -22.07 29.23
N VAL A 248 -7.47 -22.14 27.97
CA VAL A 248 -6.41 -21.30 27.43
C VAL A 248 -6.87 -19.86 27.30
N GLU A 249 -8.09 -19.60 26.81
CA GLU A 249 -8.68 -18.26 26.75
C GLU A 249 -8.78 -17.64 28.15
N LYS A 250 -9.25 -18.42 29.14
CA LYS A 250 -9.31 -17.96 30.53
C LYS A 250 -7.93 -17.66 31.10
N ARG A 251 -6.94 -18.54 30.87
CA ARG A 251 -5.55 -18.31 31.32
C ARG A 251 -4.90 -17.15 30.59
N SER A 252 -5.21 -16.93 29.32
CA SER A 252 -4.75 -15.76 28.55
C SER A 252 -5.31 -14.49 29.15
N GLY A 253 -6.61 -14.45 29.47
CA GLY A 253 -7.22 -13.30 30.14
C GLY A 253 -6.62 -13.03 31.53
N ASP A 254 -6.34 -14.07 32.30
CA ASP A 254 -5.66 -13.93 33.60
C ASP A 254 -4.22 -13.39 33.43
N ILE A 255 -3.50 -13.81 32.37
CA ILE A 255 -2.17 -13.31 32.01
C ILE A 255 -2.23 -11.85 31.56
N ASP A 256 -3.23 -11.44 30.77
CA ASP A 256 -3.42 -10.06 30.36
C ASP A 256 -3.69 -9.14 31.57
N VAL A 257 -4.48 -9.62 32.54
CA VAL A 257 -4.71 -8.90 33.81
C VAL A 257 -3.41 -8.79 34.63
N LEU A 258 -2.64 -9.88 34.72
CA LEU A 258 -1.33 -9.89 35.38
C LEU A 258 -0.33 -8.97 34.68
N GLU A 259 -0.31 -8.92 33.35
CA GLU A 259 0.53 -8.01 32.59
C GLU A 259 0.13 -6.56 32.89
N ASN A 260 -1.17 -6.26 32.90
CA ASN A 260 -1.65 -4.92 33.21
C ASN A 260 -1.36 -4.51 34.66
N GLN A 261 -1.41 -5.46 35.59
CA GLN A 261 -1.01 -5.25 37.00
C GLN A 261 0.51 -5.06 37.12
N MET A 262 1.33 -5.85 36.44
CA MET A 262 2.79 -5.68 36.41
C MET A 262 3.19 -4.36 35.74
N ARG A 263 2.48 -3.95 34.67
CA ARG A 263 2.68 -2.67 33.99
C ARG A 263 2.31 -1.50 34.92
N LYS A 264 1.27 -1.63 35.73
CA LYS A 264 0.91 -0.65 36.79
C LYS A 264 1.90 -0.63 37.95
N LEU A 265 2.45 -1.78 38.34
CA LEU A 265 3.47 -1.87 39.40
C LEU A 265 4.84 -1.32 38.96
N ARG A 266 5.13 -1.29 37.65
CA ARG A 266 6.36 -0.72 37.08
C ARG A 266 6.40 0.82 36.99
N LEU A 267 5.49 1.53 37.66
CA LEU A 267 5.43 3.01 37.66
C LEU A 267 5.69 3.66 39.03
N GLY A 268 6.31 2.95 39.98
CA GLY A 268 6.58 3.55 41.29
C GLY A 268 7.70 2.89 42.10
N SER A 269 8.93 2.80 41.58
CA SER A 269 10.14 2.84 42.42
C SER A 269 11.42 2.93 41.57
N THR A 270 12.21 3.98 41.82
CA THR A 270 13.64 4.23 41.49
C THR A 270 14.09 4.31 40.02
N GLY A 271 14.40 5.53 39.55
CA GLY A 271 14.99 5.87 38.22
C GLY A 271 16.51 5.63 38.11
N PRO A 272 17.31 6.35 37.27
CA PRO A 272 16.99 7.43 36.32
C PRO A 272 17.56 7.25 34.87
N ALA A 273 17.19 8.21 34.00
CA ALA A 273 17.84 8.69 32.76
C ALA A 273 17.05 8.50 31.45
N GLY A 274 16.62 9.64 30.87
CA GLY A 274 16.42 9.77 29.42
C GLY A 274 15.14 10.47 28.95
N SER A 275 15.14 11.81 28.96
CA SER A 275 14.39 12.74 28.08
C SER A 275 12.83 12.75 28.16
N ARG A 276 12.18 13.74 28.83
CA ARG A 276 11.74 15.08 28.30
C ARG A 276 11.24 14.96 26.85
N GLU A 277 9.96 15.18 26.50
CA GLU A 277 8.97 16.23 26.85
C GLU A 277 7.54 15.60 26.87
N GLY A 278 6.56 15.89 27.75
CA GLY A 278 5.84 17.15 27.99
C GLY A 278 4.70 17.38 26.95
N SER A 279 3.57 16.63 26.91
CA SER A 279 2.29 16.80 27.67
C SER A 279 1.54 18.13 27.39
N PRO A 280 0.22 18.33 27.63
CA PRO A 280 -1.02 17.51 27.55
C PRO A 280 -2.27 18.27 26.97
N LEU A 281 -3.25 17.58 26.37
CA LEU A 281 -4.71 17.88 26.59
C LEU A 281 -5.64 16.77 26.00
N THR A 282 -6.22 15.98 26.90
CA THR A 282 -7.64 15.51 26.97
C THR A 282 -8.42 15.03 25.71
N THR A 283 -8.51 13.70 25.51
CA THR A 283 -9.70 12.75 25.52
C THR A 283 -11.15 13.18 25.17
N PRO A 284 -12.15 12.28 24.95
CA PRO A 284 -12.15 10.85 24.53
C PRO A 284 -13.35 10.38 23.61
N ASN A 285 -13.24 9.19 22.97
CA ASN A 285 -14.28 8.12 22.86
C ASN A 285 -13.80 7.03 21.87
N ALA A 286 -13.48 5.80 22.27
CA ALA A 286 -14.34 4.69 22.71
C ALA A 286 -15.26 4.10 21.61
N LYS A 287 -14.85 2.97 21.02
CA LYS A 287 -15.47 1.63 21.20
C LYS A 287 -14.90 0.60 20.19
N ARG A 288 -14.47 -0.54 20.74
CA ARG A 288 -14.76 -1.96 20.37
C ARG A 288 -14.63 -2.32 18.87
N THR A 289 -14.02 -3.42 18.44
CA THR A 289 -14.19 -4.79 18.94
C THR A 289 -13.17 -5.72 18.25
N LEU A 290 -12.72 -6.73 18.99
CA LEU A 290 -11.99 -7.93 18.58
C LEU A 290 -12.83 -8.86 17.68
N GLY A 291 -12.15 -9.71 16.89
CA GLY A 291 -12.71 -10.93 16.29
C GLY A 291 -12.00 -11.29 14.97
N SER A 292 -10.86 -11.98 14.96
CA SER A 292 -10.68 -13.45 14.98
C SER A 292 -11.45 -14.24 13.90
N SER A 293 -10.66 -14.86 13.02
CA SER A 293 -10.77 -16.25 12.56
C SER A 293 -12.14 -16.75 12.08
N ILE A 294 -12.33 -16.87 10.76
CA ILE A 294 -13.14 -17.96 10.18
C ILE A 294 -12.48 -18.46 8.89
N PHE A 295 -11.71 -19.54 9.02
CA PHE A 295 -11.48 -20.50 7.94
C PHE A 295 -12.02 -21.85 8.43
N SER A 296 -12.65 -22.58 7.51
CA SER A 296 -12.98 -24.03 7.52
C SER A 296 -14.38 -24.49 7.94
N PRO A 297 -14.87 -25.63 7.37
CA PRO A 297 -16.12 -25.66 6.62
C PRO A 297 -17.12 -26.77 7.04
N ASP A 298 -18.26 -26.79 6.31
CA ASP A 298 -19.17 -27.92 6.03
C ASP A 298 -20.44 -28.12 6.90
N ARG A 299 -21.49 -28.56 6.20
CA ARG A 299 -22.87 -28.97 6.57
C ARG A 299 -23.91 -27.84 6.65
N SER A 300 -25.10 -27.91 6.04
CA SER A 300 -25.83 -29.05 5.44
C SER A 300 -27.05 -28.58 4.63
N THR A 301 -27.41 -29.39 3.62
CA THR A 301 -28.76 -29.77 3.19
C THR A 301 -29.72 -28.77 2.53
N ARG A 302 -30.12 -29.19 1.32
CA ARG A 302 -31.49 -29.37 0.79
C ARG A 302 -31.99 -28.37 -0.27
N GLU A 303 -32.44 -28.99 -1.37
CA GLU A 303 -33.53 -28.58 -2.26
C GLU A 303 -33.32 -27.36 -3.19
N ALA A 304 -32.90 -27.64 -4.43
CA ALA A 304 -33.75 -27.40 -5.61
C ALA A 304 -33.01 -27.79 -6.91
N THR A 305 -33.56 -28.75 -7.64
CA THR A 305 -33.45 -28.81 -9.11
C THR A 305 -34.88 -28.61 -9.64
N PRO A 306 -35.10 -27.93 -10.78
CA PRO A 306 -35.01 -28.67 -12.06
C PRO A 306 -34.46 -27.88 -13.28
N MET A 307 -33.83 -28.65 -14.19
CA MET A 307 -33.91 -28.61 -15.67
C MET A 307 -33.39 -27.39 -16.47
N ARG A 308 -32.40 -27.62 -17.34
CA ARG A 308 -32.58 -27.90 -18.80
C ARG A 308 -31.25 -27.81 -19.60
N GLY A 309 -30.94 -28.86 -20.39
CA GLY A 309 -30.01 -28.87 -21.55
C GLY A 309 -28.53 -29.10 -21.24
N SER A 310 -28.01 -30.34 -21.12
CA SER A 310 -27.58 -31.26 -22.21
C SER A 310 -26.79 -30.56 -23.31
N TYR A 311 -25.48 -30.83 -23.46
CA TYR A 311 -24.84 -31.52 -24.60
C TYR A 311 -23.41 -32.01 -24.22
N MET A 312 -23.09 -33.24 -24.69
CA MET A 312 -21.75 -33.83 -24.90
C MET A 312 -20.89 -34.32 -23.71
N ARG A 313 -21.10 -35.61 -23.37
CA ARG A 313 -20.06 -36.55 -22.88
C ARG A 313 -19.71 -37.53 -24.01
N HIS A 314 -18.41 -37.65 -24.33
CA HIS A 314 -17.79 -38.86 -24.88
C HIS A 314 -16.37 -38.93 -24.27
N SER A 315 -16.04 -39.83 -23.36
CA SER A 315 -15.76 -41.27 -23.53
C SER A 315 -14.50 -41.55 -24.35
N LEU A 316 -13.38 -41.84 -23.65
CA LEU A 316 -12.33 -42.75 -24.13
C LEU A 316 -12.29 -43.95 -23.18
N SER A 317 -13.25 -44.86 -23.39
CA SER A 317 -13.23 -46.21 -22.84
C SER A 317 -12.74 -47.13 -23.96
N GLY A 318 -11.54 -47.68 -23.79
CA GLY A 318 -10.97 -48.68 -24.69
C GLY A 318 -11.69 -50.00 -24.53
N SER A 319 -12.27 -50.49 -25.61
CA SER A 319 -12.89 -51.81 -25.69
C SER A 319 -11.84 -52.89 -25.96
N ILE A 320 -11.73 -53.85 -25.06
CA ILE A 320 -11.37 -55.24 -25.38
C ILE A 320 -12.47 -56.12 -24.75
N SER A 321 -13.36 -56.63 -25.60
CA SER A 321 -14.30 -57.73 -25.31
C SER A 321 -13.77 -58.98 -26.02
N GLY A 322 -13.91 -60.23 -25.58
CA GLY A 322 -14.43 -60.87 -24.36
C GLY A 322 -13.53 -62.09 -24.07
N ILE A 323 -13.86 -63.19 -23.41
CA ILE A 323 -15.08 -63.89 -23.00
C ILE A 323 -14.65 -64.78 -21.81
N GLY A 324 -15.49 -64.90 -20.77
CA GLY A 324 -15.55 -66.07 -19.88
C GLY A 324 -14.58 -66.13 -18.68
N GLY A 325 -15.13 -66.49 -17.51
CA GLY A 325 -14.40 -67.19 -16.46
C GLY A 325 -14.01 -66.35 -15.25
N ASP A 326 -14.67 -66.66 -14.13
CA ASP A 326 -14.38 -66.26 -12.77
C ASP A 326 -12.94 -66.64 -12.31
N ILE A 327 -12.53 -66.12 -11.14
CA ILE A 327 -11.31 -66.43 -10.34
C ILE A 327 -10.17 -65.38 -10.41
N SER A 328 -10.03 -64.64 -9.31
CA SER A 328 -8.79 -64.06 -8.72
C SER A 328 -7.69 -63.60 -9.69
N ARG A 329 -7.69 -62.31 -10.07
CA ARG A 329 -6.61 -61.71 -10.86
C ARG A 329 -5.55 -61.05 -9.97
N THR A 330 -4.44 -61.76 -9.83
CA THR A 330 -3.12 -61.17 -9.52
C THR A 330 -2.71 -60.17 -10.63
N PRO A 331 -1.94 -59.11 -10.32
CA PRO A 331 -1.54 -58.13 -11.32
C PRO A 331 -0.69 -58.76 -12.43
N PRO A 332 -0.76 -58.25 -13.66
CA PRO A 332 -0.14 -58.88 -14.83
C PRO A 332 1.37 -58.96 -14.64
N ARG A 333 1.92 -60.19 -14.64
CA ARG A 333 3.37 -60.42 -14.58
C ARG A 333 3.98 -59.90 -15.88
N LYS A 334 4.59 -58.70 -15.84
CA LYS A 334 5.48 -58.21 -16.90
C LYS A 334 6.53 -59.29 -17.19
N LYS A 335 6.58 -59.78 -18.42
CA LYS A 335 7.63 -60.70 -18.86
C LYS A 335 8.97 -59.96 -18.80
N LEU A 336 10.04 -60.69 -18.45
CA LEU A 336 11.38 -60.15 -18.21
C LEU A 336 12.02 -59.47 -19.44
N SER A 337 11.35 -59.50 -20.60
CA SER A 337 11.86 -58.97 -21.87
C SER A 337 11.96 -57.45 -21.92
N GLY A 338 11.17 -56.71 -21.13
CA GLY A 338 11.15 -55.25 -21.12
C GLY A 338 12.05 -54.56 -20.08
N PHE A 339 12.89 -55.31 -19.36
CA PHE A 339 13.81 -54.77 -18.36
C PHE A 339 15.24 -54.78 -18.90
N GLY A 340 16.02 -53.73 -18.62
CA GLY A 340 17.46 -53.71 -18.88
C GLY A 340 18.22 -54.72 -18.01
N ASP A 341 19.42 -55.15 -18.40
CA ASP A 341 20.13 -56.25 -17.71
C ASP A 341 20.43 -55.98 -16.23
N ALA A 342 20.61 -54.71 -15.84
CA ALA A 342 20.75 -54.32 -14.44
C ALA A 342 19.44 -54.50 -13.65
N GLU A 343 18.30 -54.13 -14.23
CA GLU A 343 16.97 -54.29 -13.60
C GLU A 343 16.56 -55.76 -13.51
N ARG A 344 16.92 -56.57 -14.50
CA ARG A 344 16.70 -58.03 -14.48
C ARG A 344 17.38 -58.69 -13.28
N ARG A 345 18.63 -58.29 -12.96
CA ARG A 345 19.35 -58.80 -11.77
C ARG A 345 18.67 -58.38 -10.48
N ALA A 346 18.28 -57.11 -10.34
CA ALA A 346 17.61 -56.60 -9.14
C ALA A 346 16.25 -57.28 -8.89
N VAL A 347 15.47 -57.54 -9.94
CA VAL A 347 14.19 -58.27 -9.82
C VAL A 347 14.41 -59.73 -9.43
N LYS A 348 15.44 -60.38 -9.98
CA LYS A 348 15.80 -61.76 -9.63
C LYS A 348 16.24 -61.88 -8.17
N GLU A 349 17.12 -60.99 -7.73
CA GLU A 349 17.59 -60.93 -6.34
C GLU A 349 16.45 -60.67 -5.35
N LYS A 350 15.54 -59.73 -5.66
CA LYS A 350 14.36 -59.47 -4.83
C LYS A 350 13.44 -60.68 -4.73
N ARG A 351 13.32 -61.47 -5.81
CA ARG A 351 12.55 -62.72 -5.81
C ARG A 351 13.23 -63.79 -4.95
N GLU A 352 14.54 -63.94 -5.06
CA GLU A 352 15.34 -64.90 -4.28
C GLU A 352 15.29 -64.59 -2.77
N ARG A 353 15.39 -63.31 -2.39
CA ARG A 353 15.24 -62.88 -0.99
C ARG A 353 13.84 -63.19 -0.45
N ARG A 354 12.78 -62.93 -1.23
CA ARG A 354 11.40 -63.26 -0.84
C ARG A 354 11.20 -64.77 -0.67
N THR A 355 11.75 -65.59 -1.56
CA THR A 355 11.67 -67.06 -1.41
C THR A 355 12.43 -67.56 -0.19
N ALA A 356 13.59 -66.99 0.12
CA ALA A 356 14.36 -67.36 1.30
C ALA A 356 13.61 -67.01 2.61
N ILE A 357 12.97 -65.84 2.67
CA ILE A 357 12.17 -65.42 3.83
C ILE A 357 10.93 -66.30 3.99
N LEU A 358 10.22 -66.60 2.90
CA LEU A 358 9.07 -67.51 2.94
C LEU A 358 9.46 -68.93 3.37
N GLY A 359 10.64 -69.42 2.95
CA GLY A 359 11.18 -70.68 3.43
C GLY A 359 11.44 -70.69 4.93
N LYS A 360 12.04 -69.62 5.48
CA LYS A 360 12.23 -69.47 6.92
C LYS A 360 10.90 -69.42 7.67
N LEU A 361 9.93 -68.66 7.17
CA LEU A 361 8.60 -68.54 7.77
C LEU A 361 7.84 -69.88 7.76
N ARG A 362 7.93 -70.63 6.66
CA ARG A 362 7.36 -71.97 6.54
C ARG A 362 8.00 -72.93 7.53
N ASN A 363 9.33 -72.95 7.64
CA ASN A 363 10.03 -73.78 8.62
C ASN A 363 9.66 -73.40 10.07
N SER A 364 9.46 -72.10 10.36
CA SER A 364 9.00 -71.65 11.67
C SER A 364 7.54 -72.02 11.97
N LEU A 365 6.68 -72.08 10.95
CA LEU A 365 5.29 -72.54 11.08
C LEU A 365 5.24 -74.06 11.27
N GLU A 366 6.01 -74.82 10.50
CA GLU A 366 6.13 -76.28 10.66
C GLU A 366 6.72 -76.65 12.03
N ALA A 367 7.71 -75.88 12.54
CA ALA A 367 8.27 -76.08 13.88
C ALA A 367 7.30 -75.70 15.02
N LYS A 368 6.35 -74.79 14.79
CA LYS A 368 5.36 -74.38 15.81
C LYS A 368 4.11 -75.26 15.84
N GLY A 369 3.85 -76.05 14.80
CA GLY A 369 2.65 -76.90 14.70
C GLY A 369 1.33 -76.10 14.65
N PRO A 370 0.21 -76.72 14.24
CA PRO A 370 -1.08 -76.04 14.19
C PRO A 370 -1.63 -75.76 15.60
N SER A 371 -1.87 -74.49 15.92
CA SER A 371 -2.60 -74.09 17.13
C SER A 371 -4.10 -74.28 16.90
N ILE A 372 -4.68 -75.28 17.55
CA ILE A 372 -6.14 -75.47 17.60
C ILE A 372 -6.64 -74.66 18.80
N ILE A 373 -7.34 -73.56 18.56
CA ILE A 373 -8.08 -72.84 19.59
C ILE A 373 -9.47 -73.48 19.66
N GLY A 374 -9.79 -74.06 20.82
CA GLY A 374 -11.11 -74.63 21.10
C GLY A 374 -12.17 -73.53 21.11
N PHE A 375 -13.37 -73.86 20.64
CA PHE A 375 -14.48 -72.93 20.42
C PHE A 375 -15.07 -72.29 21.72
N ASP A 376 -14.56 -72.65 22.90
CA ASP A 376 -15.06 -72.19 24.20
C ASP A 376 -14.44 -70.86 24.67
N ASP A 377 -13.39 -70.35 24.03
CA ASP A 377 -12.73 -69.08 24.39
C ASP A 377 -13.30 -67.84 23.65
N ILE A 378 -14.46 -67.97 23.01
CA ILE A 378 -15.20 -66.84 22.44
C ILE A 378 -16.54 -66.72 23.16
N ALA A 379 -16.51 -66.20 24.38
CA ALA A 379 -17.69 -65.68 25.09
C ALA A 379 -17.34 -64.37 25.81
#